data_AF-X0WV54-F1
#
_entry.id   AF-X0WV54-F1
#
_cell.length_a   1.000
_cell.length_b   1.000
_cell.length_c   1.000
_cell.angle_alpha   90.00
_cell.angle_beta   90.00
_cell.angle_gamma   90.00
#
_symmetry.space_group_name_H-M   'P 1'
#
loop_
_entity.id
_entity.type
_entity.pdbx_description
1 polymer ?
#
loop_
_entity_poly.entity_id
_entity_poly.type
_entity_poly.pdbx_seq_one_letter_code
_entity_poly.pdbx_strand_id
1 'polypeptide(L)'
;MPKGNRLSNIEIDEVSFVDRPADPNAKVSFFKRDSEEDIEKKLKLAGGSGPREFTVEMREALATRGKALGDGSFPIPDKDALRRAVLSFGRAGPGKQAQVRAHIIRRAKALGAMTMLPAEWQITKEESAMSKKGFLHGLATRLGLNVDDETSLDDLDTAIGMMTDTAYEDVAKAIVAGKESDSYDDDDS
;
A
#
# COMPACT_ATOMS: atom_id res chain seq x y z
N MET A 1 30.85 20.26 27.58
CA MET A 1 30.83 20.46 26.12
C MET A 1 31.95 19.61 25.54
N PRO A 2 31.69 18.52 24.79
CA PRO A 2 32.77 17.80 24.13
C PRO A 2 33.43 18.73 23.12
N LYS A 3 34.73 18.98 23.27
CA LYS A 3 35.52 19.74 22.30
C LYS A 3 35.61 18.89 21.04
N GLY A 4 34.74 19.16 20.06
CA GLY A 4 34.80 18.49 18.77
C GLY A 4 36.16 18.73 18.11
N ASN A 5 36.74 17.70 17.50
CA ASN A 5 38.01 17.79 16.79
C ASN A 5 37.89 18.83 15.67
N ARG A 6 38.46 20.01 15.88
CA ARG A 6 38.44 21.13 14.93
C ARG A 6 39.74 21.09 14.13
N LEU A 7 39.65 20.79 12.84
CA LEU A 7 40.76 20.98 11.92
C LEU A 7 40.88 22.48 11.62
N SER A 8 42.07 23.04 11.85
CA SER A 8 42.41 24.44 11.54
C SER A 8 43.76 24.48 10.83
N ASN A 9 43.97 25.47 9.98
CA ASN A 9 45.19 25.64 9.15
C ASN A 9 45.39 24.54 8.10
N ILE A 10 44.32 24.17 7.38
CA ILE A 10 44.42 23.25 6.25
C ILE A 10 44.93 24.03 5.02
N GLU A 11 45.99 23.52 4.40
CA GLU A 11 46.53 24.00 3.12
C GLU A 11 46.46 22.86 2.11
N ILE A 12 46.04 23.16 0.88
CA ILE A 12 46.01 22.19 -0.21
C ILE A 12 47.31 22.35 -0.98
N ASP A 13 48.19 21.35 -0.87
CA ASP A 13 49.52 21.38 -1.50
C ASP A 13 49.46 21.04 -3.00
N GLU A 14 48.66 20.04 -3.38
CA GLU A 14 48.46 19.64 -4.78
C GLU A 14 47.08 18.99 -4.99
N VAL A 15 46.48 19.21 -6.18
CA VAL A 15 45.31 18.46 -6.67
C VAL A 15 45.65 17.88 -8.04
N SER A 16 45.84 16.57 -8.11
CA SER A 16 46.05 15.87 -9.39
C SER A 16 44.77 15.16 -9.83
N PHE A 17 44.30 15.49 -11.02
CA PHE A 17 43.22 14.76 -11.68
C PHE A 17 43.85 13.76 -12.65
N VAL A 18 43.41 12.51 -12.58
CA VAL A 18 43.86 11.44 -13.47
C VAL A 18 43.10 11.57 -14.80
N ASP A 19 43.54 12.49 -15.65
CA ASP A 19 43.42 12.48 -17.13
C ASP A 19 43.93 13.82 -17.72
N ARG A 20 44.58 13.77 -18.89
CA ARG A 20 45.01 14.97 -19.63
C ARG A 20 44.19 15.16 -20.91
N PRO A 21 43.60 16.35 -21.14
CA PRO A 21 43.53 17.50 -20.24
C PRO A 21 42.31 17.41 -19.29
N ALA A 22 42.57 17.48 -17.97
CA ALA A 22 41.54 17.83 -17.00
C ALA A 22 41.05 19.26 -17.28
N ASP A 23 39.73 19.45 -17.25
CA ASP A 23 39.11 20.76 -17.52
C ASP A 23 39.65 21.81 -16.54
N PRO A 24 40.32 22.89 -17.01
CA PRO A 24 40.84 23.95 -16.15
C PRO A 24 39.74 24.71 -15.41
N ASN A 25 38.47 24.55 -15.80
CA ASN A 25 37.32 25.12 -15.08
C ASN A 25 36.71 24.18 -14.02
N ALA A 26 37.32 23.02 -13.76
CA ALA A 26 36.84 22.10 -12.75
C ALA A 26 36.81 22.76 -11.35
N LYS A 27 35.65 22.70 -10.70
CA LYS A 27 35.44 23.24 -9.35
C LYS A 27 35.53 22.13 -8.32
N VAL A 28 36.42 22.28 -7.34
CA VAL A 28 36.48 21.40 -6.16
C VAL A 28 35.69 22.03 -5.03
N SER A 29 34.75 21.28 -4.44
CA SER A 29 33.96 21.72 -3.28
C SER A 29 34.14 20.73 -2.14
N PHE A 30 34.54 21.24 -0.97
CA PHE A 30 34.68 20.44 0.24
C PHE A 30 33.44 20.61 1.12
N PHE A 31 32.92 19.50 1.62
CA PHE A 31 31.82 19.50 2.59
C PHE A 31 32.27 18.73 3.83
N LYS A 32 31.91 19.26 5.01
CA LYS A 32 32.06 18.51 6.25
C LYS A 32 31.16 17.27 6.15
N ARG A 33 31.74 16.07 6.26
CA ARG A 33 30.96 14.83 6.36
C ARG A 33 30.15 14.89 7.66
N ASP A 34 28.83 14.81 7.54
CA ASP A 34 27.96 14.68 8.71
C ASP A 34 28.27 13.37 9.43
N SER A 35 28.23 13.37 10.76
CA SER A 35 28.29 12.13 11.54
C SER A 35 27.00 11.30 11.30
N GLU A 36 27.05 10.00 11.53
CA GLU A 36 25.85 9.14 11.41
C GLU A 36 24.69 9.67 12.26
N GLU A 37 24.99 10.17 13.46
CA GLU A 37 24.02 10.82 14.35
C GLU A 37 23.46 12.13 13.78
N ASP A 38 24.28 12.95 13.13
CA ASP A 38 23.84 14.19 12.49
C ASP A 38 22.96 13.91 11.27
N ILE A 39 23.30 12.87 10.48
CA ILE A 39 22.48 12.40 9.36
C ILE A 39 21.13 11.93 9.87
N GLU A 40 21.11 11.08 10.90
CA GLU A 40 19.90 10.54 11.48
C GLU A 40 19.02 11.64 12.09
N LYS A 41 19.63 12.59 12.80
CA LYS A 41 18.94 13.75 13.37
C LYS A 41 18.39 14.68 12.30
N LYS A 42 19.13 14.95 11.22
CA LYS A 42 18.62 15.71 10.07
C LYS A 42 17.48 14.98 9.37
N LEU A 43 17.56 13.65 9.21
CA LEU A 43 16.46 12.85 8.69
C LEU A 43 15.21 12.93 9.58
N LYS A 44 15.37 12.78 10.90
CA LYS A 44 14.26 12.87 11.86
C LYS A 44 13.66 14.29 11.93
N LEU A 45 14.50 15.32 11.92
CA LEU A 45 14.08 16.73 12.05
C LEU A 45 13.48 17.29 10.76
N ALA A 46 13.94 16.84 9.59
CA ALA A 46 13.37 17.20 8.29
C ALA A 46 12.04 16.49 7.97
N GLY A 47 11.41 15.82 8.95
CA GLY A 47 10.19 15.05 8.72
C GLY A 47 10.41 13.86 7.78
N GLY A 48 11.63 13.31 7.76
CA GLY A 48 11.98 11.97 7.26
C GLY A 48 11.22 11.49 6.03
N SER A 49 11.39 12.20 4.91
CA SER A 49 11.07 11.64 3.57
C SER A 49 12.06 10.56 3.12
N GLY A 50 12.75 9.89 4.05
CA GLY A 50 13.58 8.70 3.79
C GLY A 50 12.74 7.42 3.83
N PRO A 51 13.24 6.28 3.31
CA PRO A 51 12.54 5.00 3.41
C PRO A 51 12.20 4.72 4.88
N ARG A 52 10.90 4.56 5.19
CA ARG A 52 10.50 4.13 6.52
C ARG A 52 10.75 2.65 6.58
N GLU A 53 11.73 2.26 7.37
CA GLU A 53 11.95 0.86 7.67
C GLU A 53 10.87 0.41 8.66
N PHE A 54 10.05 -0.52 8.23
CA PHE A 54 9.15 -1.25 9.11
C PHE A 54 9.86 -2.56 9.49
N THR A 55 10.08 -2.78 10.78
CA THR A 55 10.58 -4.07 11.30
C THR A 55 9.54 -5.16 11.03
N VAL A 56 9.94 -6.44 11.12
CA VAL A 56 9.04 -7.58 10.90
C VAL A 56 7.84 -7.51 11.86
N GLU A 57 8.10 -7.33 13.15
CA GLU A 57 7.07 -7.19 14.19
C GLU A 57 6.11 -6.02 13.92
N MET A 58 6.63 -4.87 13.43
CA MET A 58 5.78 -3.73 13.08
C MET A 58 4.90 -4.02 11.87
N ARG A 59 5.39 -4.76 10.87
CA ARG A 59 4.61 -5.15 9.69
C ARG A 59 3.51 -6.12 10.07
N GLU A 60 3.80 -7.09 10.91
CA GLU A 60 2.82 -8.04 11.45
C GLU A 60 1.74 -7.29 12.26
N ALA A 61 2.14 -6.41 13.19
CA ALA A 61 1.18 -5.62 13.96
C ALA A 61 0.32 -4.71 13.07
N LEU A 62 0.88 -4.16 11.99
CA LEU A 62 0.13 -3.37 11.01
C LEU A 62 -0.80 -4.27 10.17
N ALA A 63 -0.40 -5.49 9.83
CA ALA A 63 -1.22 -6.47 9.13
C ALA A 63 -2.42 -6.88 9.99
N THR A 64 -2.21 -7.21 11.27
CA THR A 64 -3.29 -7.51 12.23
C THR A 64 -4.28 -6.35 12.35
N ARG A 65 -3.80 -5.11 12.27
CA ARG A 65 -4.62 -3.90 12.31
C ARG A 65 -5.25 -3.53 10.96
N GLY A 66 -5.06 -4.34 9.92
CA GLY A 66 -5.54 -4.07 8.55
C GLY A 66 -4.88 -2.87 7.87
N LYS A 67 -3.75 -2.39 8.39
CA LYS A 67 -2.93 -1.29 7.84
C LYS A 67 -1.83 -1.77 6.90
N ALA A 68 -1.59 -3.08 6.82
CA ALA A 68 -0.76 -3.74 5.82
C ALA A 68 -1.54 -4.91 5.20
N LEU A 69 -0.99 -5.55 4.16
CA LEU A 69 -1.50 -6.85 3.70
C LEU A 69 -1.20 -7.95 4.74
N GLY A 70 -1.89 -9.09 4.62
CA GLY A 70 -1.76 -10.20 5.58
C GLY A 70 -0.36 -10.81 5.66
N ASP A 71 0.45 -10.65 4.61
CA ASP A 71 1.87 -11.03 4.56
C ASP A 71 2.80 -9.95 5.15
N GLY A 72 2.25 -8.88 5.72
CA GLY A 72 3.01 -7.72 6.21
C GLY A 72 3.51 -6.79 5.09
N SER A 73 3.22 -7.09 3.83
CA SER A 73 3.58 -6.24 2.70
C SER A 73 2.74 -4.97 2.64
N PHE A 74 3.26 -3.92 2.00
CA PHE A 74 2.58 -2.63 1.80
C PHE A 74 1.98 -2.02 3.09
N PRO A 75 2.79 -1.71 4.11
CA PRO A 75 2.32 -1.00 5.30
C PRO A 75 1.93 0.46 4.98
N ILE A 76 0.65 0.79 5.14
CA ILE A 76 0.05 2.12 4.92
C ILE A 76 -0.61 2.65 6.22
N PRO A 77 0.19 3.11 7.20
CA PRO A 77 -0.35 3.71 8.42
C PRO A 77 -0.96 5.12 8.21
N ASP A 78 -0.43 5.92 7.28
CA ASP A 78 -0.76 7.34 7.10
C ASP A 78 -0.72 7.79 5.62
N LYS A 79 -0.98 9.09 5.38
CA LYS A 79 -1.04 9.69 4.04
C LYS A 79 0.29 9.70 3.30
N ASP A 80 1.41 9.79 4.01
CA ASP A 80 2.73 9.77 3.36
C ASP A 80 3.11 8.36 2.92
N ALA A 81 2.76 7.33 3.70
CA ALA A 81 2.84 5.95 3.23
C ALA A 81 1.92 5.72 2.03
N LEU A 82 0.72 6.30 2.02
CA LEU A 82 -0.22 6.16 0.90
C LEU A 82 0.40 6.69 -0.40
N ARG A 83 0.99 7.89 -0.38
CA ARG A 83 1.67 8.48 -1.56
C ARG A 83 2.78 7.57 -2.08
N ARG A 84 3.60 7.01 -1.19
CA ARG A 84 4.69 6.09 -1.56
C ARG A 84 4.16 4.76 -2.08
N ALA A 85 3.09 4.24 -1.48
CA ALA A 85 2.46 3.00 -1.92
C ALA A 85 1.95 3.11 -3.37
N VAL A 86 1.28 4.22 -3.70
CA VAL A 86 0.83 4.52 -5.08
C VAL A 86 2.00 4.55 -6.05
N LEU A 87 3.11 5.23 -5.71
CA LEU A 87 4.31 5.29 -6.56
C LEU A 87 4.97 3.91 -6.74
N SER A 88 4.99 3.09 -5.68
CA SER A 88 5.61 1.76 -5.70
C SER A 88 4.72 0.68 -6.35
N PHE A 89 3.46 0.99 -6.65
CA PHE A 89 2.49 0.02 -7.18
C PHE A 89 2.97 -0.66 -8.46
N GLY A 90 3.55 0.10 -9.40
CA GLY A 90 4.06 -0.45 -10.66
C GLY A 90 5.22 -1.45 -10.50
N ARG A 91 5.84 -1.51 -9.31
CA ARG A 91 6.88 -2.49 -8.97
C ARG A 91 6.33 -3.76 -8.34
N ALA A 92 5.03 -3.80 -8.02
CA ALA A 92 4.41 -5.00 -7.49
C ALA A 92 4.32 -6.07 -8.58
N GLY A 93 4.60 -7.32 -8.23
CA GLY A 93 4.50 -8.45 -9.16
C GLY A 93 3.08 -8.58 -9.72
N PRO A 94 2.93 -9.01 -11.00
CA PRO A 94 1.65 -9.00 -11.72
C PRO A 94 0.52 -9.74 -10.99
N GLY A 95 0.81 -10.86 -10.34
CA GLY A 95 -0.18 -11.62 -9.55
C GLY A 95 -0.67 -10.93 -8.27
N LYS A 96 0.06 -9.93 -7.74
CA LYS A 96 -0.29 -9.19 -6.51
C LYS A 96 -0.87 -7.79 -6.79
N GLN A 97 -0.78 -7.29 -8.02
CA GLN A 97 -1.22 -5.93 -8.36
C GLN A 97 -2.69 -5.68 -8.02
N ALA A 98 -3.59 -6.60 -8.34
CA ALA A 98 -5.01 -6.44 -8.00
C ALA A 98 -5.24 -6.29 -6.47
N GLN A 99 -4.59 -7.13 -5.67
CA GLN A 99 -4.69 -7.09 -4.20
C GLN A 99 -4.09 -5.80 -3.62
N VAL A 100 -2.92 -5.38 -4.14
CA VAL A 100 -2.25 -4.15 -3.71
C VAL A 100 -3.09 -2.92 -4.06
N ARG A 101 -3.67 -2.86 -5.27
CA ARG A 101 -4.55 -1.76 -5.70
C ARG A 101 -5.75 -1.66 -4.77
N ALA A 102 -6.41 -2.78 -4.50
CA ALA A 102 -7.54 -2.82 -3.58
C ALA A 102 -7.15 -2.37 -2.15
N HIS A 103 -5.95 -2.76 -1.68
CA HIS A 103 -5.45 -2.32 -0.38
C HIS A 103 -5.20 -0.81 -0.32
N ILE A 104 -4.54 -0.24 -1.33
CA ILE A 104 -4.28 1.19 -1.44
C ILE A 104 -5.59 1.98 -1.46
N ILE A 105 -6.59 1.56 -2.25
CA ILE A 105 -7.89 2.22 -2.33
C ILE A 105 -8.60 2.18 -0.96
N ARG A 106 -8.61 1.03 -0.29
CA ARG A 106 -9.24 0.88 1.04
C ARG A 106 -8.60 1.80 2.09
N ARG A 107 -7.27 1.90 2.09
CA ARG A 107 -6.54 2.78 3.00
C ARG A 107 -6.74 4.26 2.67
N ALA A 108 -6.81 4.62 1.39
CA ALA A 108 -7.14 5.98 0.97
C ALA A 108 -8.54 6.40 1.44
N LYS A 109 -9.55 5.51 1.37
CA LYS A 109 -10.89 5.75 1.93
C LYS A 109 -10.82 6.00 3.44
N ALA A 110 -10.14 5.12 4.17
CA ALA A 110 -10.00 5.24 5.63
C ALA A 110 -9.25 6.51 6.08
N LEU A 111 -8.34 7.03 5.26
CA LEU A 111 -7.56 8.24 5.55
C LEU A 111 -8.21 9.52 5.00
N GLY A 112 -9.36 9.42 4.32
CA GLY A 112 -10.02 10.54 3.66
C GLY A 112 -9.15 11.19 2.56
N ALA A 113 -8.31 10.38 1.89
CA ALA A 113 -7.27 10.84 0.97
C ALA A 113 -7.47 10.29 -0.46
N MET A 114 -8.73 10.06 -0.86
CA MET A 114 -9.09 9.51 -2.18
C MET A 114 -8.60 10.38 -3.34
N THR A 115 -8.49 11.70 -3.13
CA THR A 115 -7.95 12.66 -4.11
C THR A 115 -6.47 12.43 -4.44
N MET A 116 -5.74 11.67 -3.62
CA MET A 116 -4.33 11.34 -3.86
C MET A 116 -4.16 10.15 -4.81
N LEU A 117 -5.24 9.45 -5.13
CA LEU A 117 -5.21 8.32 -6.05
C LEU A 117 -5.29 8.77 -7.51
N PRO A 118 -4.66 8.03 -8.44
CA PRO A 118 -4.85 8.24 -9.87
C PRO A 118 -6.34 8.21 -10.23
N ALA A 119 -6.77 9.05 -11.18
CA ALA A 119 -8.17 9.17 -11.59
C ALA A 119 -8.78 7.82 -12.00
N GLU A 120 -8.01 6.97 -12.67
CA GLU A 120 -8.40 5.61 -13.06
C GLU A 120 -8.77 4.71 -11.87
N TRP A 121 -8.34 5.04 -10.65
CA TRP A 121 -8.60 4.26 -9.44
C TRP A 121 -9.65 4.88 -8.53
N GLN A 122 -10.16 6.06 -8.89
CA GLN A 122 -11.20 6.74 -8.14
C GLN A 122 -12.55 6.08 -8.46
N ILE A 123 -12.80 4.93 -7.81
CA ILE A 123 -14.10 4.26 -7.87
C ILE A 123 -15.14 5.20 -7.27
N THR A 124 -16.12 5.60 -8.08
CA THR A 124 -17.19 6.50 -7.65
C THR A 124 -18.14 5.81 -6.67
N LYS A 125 -18.93 6.60 -5.95
CA LYS A 125 -19.93 6.05 -5.03
C LYS A 125 -20.99 5.25 -5.80
N GLU A 126 -21.35 5.70 -7.01
CA GLU A 126 -22.27 4.98 -7.88
C GLU A 126 -21.71 3.64 -8.37
N GLU A 127 -20.46 3.57 -8.84
CA GLU A 127 -19.83 2.30 -9.26
C GLU A 127 -19.78 1.29 -8.11
N SER A 128 -19.41 1.75 -6.90
CA SER A 128 -19.35 0.88 -5.74
C SER A 128 -20.73 0.35 -5.33
N ALA A 129 -21.78 1.18 -5.45
CA ALA A 129 -23.16 0.77 -5.16
C ALA A 129 -23.68 -0.21 -6.21
N MET A 130 -23.41 0.04 -7.49
CA MET A 130 -23.79 -0.83 -8.60
C MET A 130 -23.10 -2.19 -8.51
N SER A 131 -21.82 -2.22 -8.15
CA SER A 131 -21.08 -3.47 -7.90
C SER A 131 -21.65 -4.25 -6.69
N LYS A 132 -22.02 -3.56 -5.60
CA LYS A 132 -22.68 -4.21 -4.44
C LYS A 132 -24.06 -4.75 -4.83
N LYS A 133 -24.88 -3.99 -5.57
CA LYS A 133 -26.19 -4.42 -6.07
C LYS A 133 -26.08 -5.68 -6.94
N GLY A 134 -25.14 -5.70 -7.88
CA GLY A 134 -24.91 -6.86 -8.75
C GLY A 134 -24.49 -8.12 -7.99
N PHE A 135 -23.65 -7.97 -6.97
CA PHE A 135 -23.27 -9.08 -6.08
C PHE A 135 -24.46 -9.60 -5.28
N LEU A 136 -25.25 -8.72 -4.67
CA LEU A 136 -26.44 -9.09 -3.89
C LEU A 136 -27.51 -9.74 -4.78
N HIS A 137 -27.75 -9.20 -5.98
CA HIS A 137 -28.66 -9.79 -6.96
C HIS A 137 -28.24 -11.21 -7.31
N GLY A 138 -26.97 -11.43 -7.68
CA GLY A 138 -26.46 -12.76 -8.01
C GLY A 138 -26.48 -13.75 -6.83
N LEU A 139 -26.32 -13.26 -5.59
CA LEU A 139 -26.50 -14.08 -4.39
C LEU A 139 -27.97 -14.47 -4.21
N ALA A 140 -28.89 -13.51 -4.32
CA ALA A 140 -30.32 -13.74 -4.18
C ALA A 140 -30.84 -14.74 -5.22
N THR A 141 -30.40 -14.64 -6.48
CA THR A 141 -30.71 -15.64 -7.51
C THR A 141 -30.22 -17.03 -7.11
N ARG A 142 -29.02 -17.16 -6.52
CA ARG A 142 -28.49 -18.45 -6.06
C ARG A 142 -29.26 -19.02 -4.86
N LEU A 143 -29.85 -18.15 -4.04
CA LEU A 143 -30.74 -18.52 -2.94
C LEU A 143 -32.18 -18.80 -3.39
N GLY A 144 -32.49 -18.69 -4.70
CA GLY A 144 -33.83 -18.92 -5.23
C GLY A 144 -34.80 -17.77 -4.96
N LEU A 145 -34.31 -16.58 -4.58
CA LEU A 145 -35.13 -15.38 -4.47
C LEU A 145 -35.43 -14.84 -5.88
N ASN A 146 -36.70 -14.60 -6.16
CA ASN A 146 -37.11 -13.85 -7.35
C ASN A 146 -36.80 -12.38 -7.14
N VAL A 147 -35.80 -11.89 -7.84
CA VAL A 147 -35.33 -10.52 -7.75
C VAL A 147 -35.46 -9.87 -9.12
N ASP A 148 -36.34 -8.88 -9.21
CA ASP A 148 -36.45 -8.04 -10.41
C ASP A 148 -35.31 -7.00 -10.46
N ASP A 149 -34.88 -6.57 -11.65
CA ASP A 149 -33.79 -5.59 -11.82
C ASP A 149 -34.08 -4.23 -11.14
N GLU A 150 -35.35 -3.91 -10.94
CA GLU A 150 -35.85 -2.70 -10.27
C GLU A 150 -35.73 -2.78 -8.73
N THR A 151 -35.45 -3.94 -8.16
CA THR A 151 -35.31 -4.10 -6.70
C THR A 151 -34.20 -3.18 -6.16
N SER A 152 -34.51 -2.44 -5.09
CA SER A 152 -33.55 -1.53 -4.49
C SER A 152 -32.46 -2.31 -3.77
N LEU A 153 -31.30 -1.66 -3.58
CA LEU A 153 -30.17 -2.28 -2.89
C LEU A 153 -30.53 -2.64 -1.45
N ASP A 154 -31.32 -1.80 -0.79
CA ASP A 154 -31.73 -1.98 0.61
C ASP A 154 -32.74 -3.12 0.76
N ASP A 155 -33.64 -3.29 -0.21
CA ASP A 155 -34.61 -4.39 -0.22
C ASP A 155 -33.90 -5.74 -0.46
N LEU A 156 -32.89 -5.76 -1.33
CA LEU A 156 -32.05 -6.93 -1.58
C LEU A 156 -31.25 -7.33 -0.34
N ASP A 157 -30.60 -6.37 0.31
CA ASP A 157 -29.80 -6.57 1.54
C ASP A 157 -30.70 -7.12 2.66
N THR A 158 -31.92 -6.57 2.79
CA THR A 158 -32.92 -7.01 3.77
C THR A 158 -33.44 -8.42 3.47
N ALA A 159 -33.82 -8.71 2.21
CA ALA A 159 -34.37 -10.02 1.83
C ALA A 159 -33.36 -11.16 2.01
N ILE A 160 -32.10 -10.93 1.65
CA ILE A 160 -31.01 -11.88 1.89
C ILE A 160 -30.81 -12.06 3.40
N GLY A 161 -30.74 -10.97 4.16
CA GLY A 161 -30.56 -11.01 5.61
C GLY A 161 -31.71 -11.68 6.38
N MET A 162 -32.93 -11.68 5.83
CA MET A 162 -34.07 -12.39 6.40
C MET A 162 -34.06 -13.91 6.09
N MET A 163 -33.40 -14.32 5.00
CA MET A 163 -33.27 -15.75 4.63
C MET A 163 -32.05 -16.42 5.26
N THR A 164 -30.96 -15.68 5.43
CA THR A 164 -29.78 -16.15 6.16
C THR A 164 -29.89 -15.64 7.59
N ASP A 165 -30.29 -16.50 8.53
CA ASP A 165 -30.42 -16.18 9.97
C ASP A 165 -29.06 -15.85 10.64
N THR A 166 -28.02 -15.59 9.84
CA THR A 166 -26.64 -15.41 10.23
C THR A 166 -26.11 -14.10 9.66
N ALA A 167 -25.38 -13.37 10.50
CA ALA A 167 -24.77 -12.09 10.15
C ALA A 167 -23.92 -12.25 8.88
N TYR A 168 -23.95 -11.24 8.02
CA TYR A 168 -23.24 -11.12 6.73
C TYR A 168 -21.82 -11.74 6.67
N GLU A 169 -21.10 -11.79 7.79
CA GLU A 169 -19.78 -12.41 7.93
C GLU A 169 -19.77 -13.93 7.70
N ASP A 170 -20.82 -14.65 8.08
CA ASP A 170 -20.90 -16.12 7.99
C ASP A 170 -21.24 -16.58 6.56
N VAL A 171 -22.11 -15.83 5.87
CA VAL A 171 -22.45 -16.06 4.46
C VAL A 171 -21.22 -15.81 3.58
N ALA A 172 -20.47 -14.73 3.86
CA ALA A 172 -19.22 -14.45 3.17
C ALA A 172 -18.16 -15.55 3.37
N LYS A 173 -18.05 -16.11 4.59
CA LYS A 173 -17.18 -17.26 4.88
C LYS A 173 -17.62 -18.53 4.14
N ALA A 174 -18.91 -18.84 4.11
CA ALA A 174 -19.43 -20.03 3.45
C ALA A 174 -19.18 -20.03 1.93
N ILE A 175 -19.28 -18.87 1.28
CA ILE A 175 -19.00 -18.72 -0.16
C ILE A 175 -17.50 -18.87 -0.46
N VAL A 176 -16.62 -18.40 0.44
CA VAL A 176 -15.17 -18.61 0.31
C VAL A 176 -14.81 -20.09 0.53
N ALA A 177 -15.44 -20.76 1.51
CA ALA A 177 -15.23 -22.18 1.78
C ALA A 177 -15.75 -23.09 0.65
N GLY A 178 -16.82 -22.70 -0.04
CA GLY A 178 -17.35 -23.43 -1.20
C GLY A 178 -16.49 -23.33 -2.48
N LYS A 179 -15.38 -22.59 -2.46
CA LYS A 179 -14.43 -22.46 -3.60
C LYS A 179 -13.21 -23.38 -3.47
N GLU A 180 -13.13 -24.24 -2.45
CA GLU A 180 -11.93 -25.03 -2.14
C GLU A 180 -11.98 -26.50 -2.64
N SER A 181 -12.88 -26.83 -3.56
CA SER A 181 -12.91 -28.13 -4.24
C SER A 181 -12.82 -27.96 -5.76
N ASP A 182 -11.65 -27.58 -6.25
CA ASP A 182 -11.23 -27.91 -7.61
C ASP A 182 -9.92 -28.68 -7.44
N SER A 183 -10.06 -29.99 -7.27
CA SER A 183 -8.94 -30.92 -7.22
C SER A 183 -8.27 -30.96 -8.58
N TYR A 184 -6.98 -30.63 -8.63
CA TYR A 184 -6.12 -31.04 -9.74
C TYR A 184 -5.96 -32.57 -9.64
N ASP A 185 -6.74 -33.30 -10.42
CA ASP A 185 -6.41 -34.68 -10.80
C ASP A 185 -5.31 -34.59 -11.88
N ASP A 186 -4.04 -34.57 -11.43
CA ASP A 186 -2.89 -34.89 -12.27
C ASP A 186 -2.90 -36.40 -12.53
N ASP A 187 -3.64 -36.81 -13.57
CA ASP A 187 -3.54 -38.14 -14.17
C ASP A 187 -2.41 -38.09 -15.22
N ASP A 188 -1.18 -38.40 -14.79
CA ASP A 188 -0.10 -38.74 -15.71
C ASP A 188 0.87 -39.77 -15.09
N SER A 189 1.02 -40.89 -15.83
CA SER A 189 1.94 -42.05 -15.69
C SER A 189 1.51 -43.28 -14.88
#